data_AF-A0A1J5EB13-F1
#
_entry.id   AF-A0A1J5EB13-F1
#
_cell.length_a   1.000
_cell.length_b   1.000
_cell.length_c   1.000
_cell.angle_alpha   90.00
_cell.angle_beta   90.00
_cell.angle_gamma   90.00
#
_symmetry.space_group_name_H-M   'P 1'
#
loop_
_entity.id
_entity.type
_entity.pdbx_description
1 polymer ?
#
loop_
_entity_poly.entity_id
_entity_poly.type
_entity_poly.pdbx_seq_one_letter_code
_entity_poly.pdbx_strand_id
1 'polypeptide(L)'
;MGNKFALYGLMVWLTVFLFSPVFAWPVPDTGQTKCYDDTGEIMPCPTPGQPFHGQDGNYTINPPCYIPSSIQKATTCTHQPPPGPW
;
A
#
# COMPACT_ATOMS: atom_id res chain seq x y z
N MET A 1 22.83 45.22 -8.70
CA MET A 1 23.18 43.85 -8.24
C MET A 1 22.04 43.12 -7.50
N GLY A 2 21.04 43.81 -6.93
CA GLY A 2 19.96 43.17 -6.14
C GLY A 2 18.99 42.24 -6.89
N ASN A 3 18.67 42.48 -8.17
CA ASN A 3 17.67 41.66 -8.88
C ASN A 3 18.09 40.20 -9.10
N LYS A 4 19.39 39.91 -9.23
CA LYS A 4 19.86 38.53 -9.40
C LYS A 4 19.73 37.73 -8.11
N PHE A 5 19.99 38.34 -6.96
CA PHE A 5 19.82 37.71 -5.65
C PHE A 5 18.35 37.38 -5.35
N ALA A 6 17.43 38.28 -5.71
CA ALA A 6 15.99 38.01 -5.62
C ALA A 6 15.57 36.84 -6.52
N LEU A 7 16.11 36.77 -7.74
CA LEU A 7 15.83 35.69 -8.68
C LEU A 7 16.34 34.33 -8.17
N TYR A 8 17.57 34.28 -7.62
CA TYR A 8 18.12 33.06 -7.04
C TYR A 8 17.35 32.62 -5.80
N GLY A 9 16.94 33.56 -4.94
CA GLY A 9 16.08 33.26 -3.80
C GLY A 9 14.73 32.66 -4.22
N LEU A 10 14.11 33.20 -5.26
CA LEU A 10 12.87 32.67 -5.83
C LEU A 10 13.06 31.26 -6.41
N MET A 11 14.15 31.01 -7.14
CA MET A 11 14.45 29.69 -7.71
C MET A 11 14.64 28.64 -6.62
N VAL A 12 15.41 28.96 -5.56
CA VAL A 12 15.63 28.04 -4.44
C VAL A 12 14.32 27.74 -3.72
N TRP A 13 13.49 28.77 -3.48
CA TRP A 13 12.19 28.61 -2.84
C TRP A 13 11.25 27.73 -3.67
N LEU A 14 11.15 27.97 -4.98
CA LEU A 14 10.34 27.15 -5.89
C LEU A 14 10.82 25.70 -5.92
N THR A 15 12.13 25.44 -5.96
CA THR A 15 12.63 24.06 -5.91
C THR A 15 12.24 23.36 -4.61
N VAL A 16 12.41 23.99 -3.44
CA VAL A 16 12.04 23.37 -2.16
C VAL A 16 10.53 23.10 -2.06
N PHE A 17 9.69 23.97 -2.62
CA PHE A 17 8.24 23.81 -2.57
C PHE A 17 7.70 22.75 -3.55
N LEU A 18 8.38 22.56 -4.70
CA LEU A 18 7.98 21.58 -5.72
C LEU A 18 8.37 20.14 -5.36
N PHE A 19 9.31 19.92 -4.45
CA PHE A 19 9.72 18.59 -3.98
C PHE A 19 9.07 18.26 -2.63
N SER A 20 7.76 18.00 -2.63
CA SER A 20 7.07 17.45 -1.45
C SER A 20 7.37 15.95 -1.29
N PRO A 21 7.59 15.46 -0.06
CA PRO A 21 7.74 14.03 0.18
C PRO A 21 6.43 13.30 -0.15
N VAL A 22 6.52 12.22 -0.92
CA VAL A 22 5.40 11.32 -1.17
C VAL A 22 5.48 10.18 -0.16
N PHE A 23 4.40 9.96 0.59
CA PHE A 23 4.28 8.82 1.51
C PHE A 23 3.36 7.77 0.87
N ALA A 24 3.75 6.50 0.95
CA ALA A 24 2.89 5.37 0.61
C ALA A 24 2.31 4.78 1.91
N TRP A 25 1.03 4.44 1.88
CA TRP A 25 0.40 3.63 2.91
C TRP A 25 0.35 2.17 2.46
N PRO A 26 0.51 1.19 3.37
CA PRO A 26 0.39 -0.21 3.02
C PRO A 26 -1.04 -0.49 2.52
N VAL A 27 -1.14 -1.09 1.34
CA VAL A 27 -2.42 -1.48 0.75
C VAL A 27 -2.87 -2.78 1.45
N PRO A 28 -4.09 -2.84 2.03
CA PRO A 28 -4.62 -4.08 2.61
C PRO A 28 -4.63 -5.21 1.59
N ASP A 29 -4.30 -6.42 2.03
CA ASP A 29 -4.54 -7.63 1.22
C ASP A 29 -6.06 -7.82 1.02
N THR A 30 -6.43 -8.54 -0.04
CA THR A 30 -7.86 -8.80 -0.31
C THR A 30 -8.39 -10.01 0.46
N GLY A 31 -7.48 -10.76 1.10
CA GLY A 31 -7.74 -12.07 1.68
C GLY A 31 -7.76 -13.21 0.64
N GLN A 32 -7.36 -12.94 -0.61
CA GLN A 32 -7.27 -13.98 -1.64
C GLN A 32 -6.03 -14.84 -1.37
N THR A 33 -6.26 -16.13 -1.10
CA THR A 33 -5.19 -17.10 -0.77
C THR A 33 -4.81 -18.01 -1.95
N LYS A 34 -5.48 -17.85 -3.10
CA LYS A 34 -5.29 -18.67 -4.30
C LYS A 34 -4.78 -17.82 -5.45
N CYS A 35 -3.92 -18.39 -6.28
CA CYS A 35 -3.47 -17.79 -7.53
C CYS A 35 -4.20 -18.41 -8.72
N TYR A 36 -4.29 -17.65 -9.82
CA TYR A 36 -5.02 -18.03 -11.02
C TYR A 36 -4.18 -17.83 -12.30
N ASP A 37 -4.46 -18.58 -13.36
CA ASP A 37 -3.91 -18.33 -14.72
C ASP A 37 -4.72 -17.28 -15.49
N ASP A 38 -4.36 -17.08 -16.75
CA ASP A 38 -5.06 -16.25 -17.74
C ASP A 38 -6.44 -16.77 -18.15
N THR A 39 -6.79 -18.02 -17.80
CA THR A 39 -8.12 -18.59 -18.01
C THR A 39 -9.01 -18.50 -16.76
N GLY A 40 -8.44 -18.12 -15.62
CA GLY A 40 -9.13 -18.05 -14.33
C GLY A 40 -9.20 -19.39 -13.59
N GLU A 41 -8.38 -20.39 -13.96
CA GLU A 41 -8.26 -21.64 -13.20
C GLU A 41 -7.33 -21.46 -11.99
N ILE A 42 -7.63 -22.16 -10.89
CA ILE A 42 -6.81 -22.13 -9.67
C ILE A 42 -5.51 -22.88 -9.93
N MET A 43 -4.39 -22.24 -9.60
CA MET A 43 -3.05 -22.83 -9.70
C MET A 43 -2.24 -22.64 -8.41
N PRO A 44 -1.13 -23.40 -8.24
CA PRO A 44 -0.11 -23.06 -7.26
C PRO A 44 0.43 -21.64 -7.52
N CYS A 45 0.64 -20.88 -6.45
CA CYS A 45 1.19 -19.55 -6.58
C CYS A 45 2.62 -19.59 -7.13
N PRO A 46 2.89 -18.92 -8.28
CA PRO A 46 4.19 -19.00 -8.95
C PRO A 46 5.29 -18.32 -8.14
N THR A 47 6.54 -18.55 -8.50
CA THR A 47 7.74 -17.94 -7.87
C THR A 47 8.24 -16.72 -8.66
N PRO A 48 9.06 -15.82 -8.07
CA PRO A 48 9.54 -14.63 -8.76
C PRO A 48 10.18 -14.94 -10.12
N GLY A 49 9.73 -14.25 -11.17
CA GLY A 49 10.19 -14.43 -12.54
C GLY A 49 9.37 -15.43 -13.37
N GLN A 50 8.43 -16.16 -12.76
CA GLN A 50 7.46 -16.97 -13.50
C GLN A 50 6.25 -16.14 -13.95
N PRO A 51 5.55 -16.56 -15.03
CA PRO A 51 4.28 -15.96 -15.41
C PRO A 51 3.30 -15.92 -14.24
N PHE A 52 2.50 -14.86 -14.17
CA PHE A 52 1.46 -14.66 -13.14
C PHE A 52 1.95 -14.54 -11.69
N HIS A 53 3.25 -14.34 -11.47
CA HIS A 53 3.80 -14.00 -10.15
C HIS A 53 3.50 -12.55 -9.77
N GLY A 54 3.04 -12.36 -8.54
CA GLY A 54 2.70 -11.05 -7.96
C GLY A 54 1.21 -10.89 -7.65
N GLN A 55 0.44 -11.97 -7.66
CA GLN A 55 -0.97 -11.98 -7.23
C GLN A 55 -1.06 -11.86 -5.70
N ASP A 56 -2.23 -11.53 -5.17
CA ASP A 56 -2.45 -11.43 -3.73
C ASP A 56 -2.12 -12.74 -3.01
N GLY A 57 -2.48 -13.90 -3.61
CA GLY A 57 -2.14 -15.22 -3.09
C GLY A 57 -0.64 -15.53 -2.99
N ASN A 58 0.24 -14.76 -3.65
CA ASN A 58 1.70 -14.89 -3.49
C ASN A 58 2.21 -14.33 -2.15
N TYR A 59 1.37 -13.64 -1.39
CA TYR A 59 1.81 -12.76 -0.32
C TYR A 59 0.96 -12.89 0.95
N THR A 60 1.57 -12.55 2.10
CA THR A 60 0.88 -12.43 3.39
C THR A 60 1.52 -11.26 4.14
N ILE A 61 1.25 -10.04 3.67
CA ILE A 61 2.03 -8.85 4.08
C ILE A 61 1.18 -7.74 4.70
N ASN A 62 -0.15 -7.73 4.55
CA ASN A 62 -0.98 -6.70 5.17
C ASN A 62 -2.45 -7.11 5.38
N PRO A 63 -2.74 -7.99 6.37
CA PRO A 63 -4.09 -8.45 6.70
C PRO A 63 -5.09 -7.30 6.82
N PRO A 64 -6.37 -7.47 6.43
CA PRO A 64 -7.31 -6.37 6.44
C PRO A 64 -7.61 -5.99 7.89
N CYS A 65 -7.49 -4.71 8.21
CA CYS A 65 -7.85 -4.19 9.53
C CYS A 65 -8.82 -3.02 9.38
N TYR A 66 -10.06 -3.25 9.79
CA TYR A 66 -11.12 -2.26 9.75
C TYR A 66 -11.48 -1.84 11.16
N ILE A 67 -11.42 -0.53 11.43
CA ILE A 67 -11.94 0.05 12.66
C ILE A 67 -13.35 0.57 12.33
N PRO A 68 -14.42 0.06 12.98
CA PRO A 68 -15.75 0.60 12.78
C PRO A 68 -15.79 2.07 13.22
N SER A 69 -16.58 2.89 12.52
CA SER A 69 -16.67 4.34 12.77
C SER A 69 -17.09 4.72 14.20
N SER A 70 -17.68 3.77 14.94
CA SER A 70 -18.04 3.90 16.36
C SER A 70 -16.86 3.81 17.32
N ILE A 71 -15.67 3.38 16.87
CA ILE A 71 -14.46 3.24 17.69
C ILE A 71 -13.41 4.22 17.17
N GLN A 72 -13.31 5.39 17.81
CA GLN A 72 -12.40 6.46 17.36
C GLN A 72 -10.90 6.22 17.65
N LYS A 73 -10.54 5.09 18.27
CA LYS A 73 -9.14 4.76 18.54
C LYS A 73 -8.93 3.26 18.73
N ALA A 74 -8.49 2.56 17.68
CA ALA A 74 -7.87 1.26 17.83
C ALA A 74 -6.36 1.42 17.57
N THR A 75 -5.56 1.29 18.62
CA THR A 75 -4.09 1.44 18.55
C THR A 75 -3.42 0.15 18.07
N THR A 76 -4.16 -0.96 17.93
CA THR A 76 -3.59 -2.26 17.55
C THR A 76 -4.65 -3.14 16.91
N CYS A 77 -4.38 -3.62 15.70
CA CYS A 77 -5.13 -4.68 15.05
C CYS A 77 -4.71 -6.00 15.69
N THR A 78 -5.36 -6.41 16.78
CA THR A 78 -5.17 -7.77 17.29
C THR A 78 -5.88 -8.71 16.33
N HIS A 79 -5.16 -9.69 15.78
CA HIS A 79 -5.70 -10.83 15.03
C HIS A 79 -6.67 -11.65 15.91
N GLN A 80 -7.84 -11.10 16.23
CA GLN A 80 -8.91 -11.90 16.78
C GLN A 80 -9.94 -12.02 15.66
N PRO A 81 -9.97 -13.17 14.95
CA PRO A 81 -11.07 -13.42 14.03
C PRO A 81 -12.38 -13.21 14.81
N PRO A 82 -13.38 -12.53 14.23
CA PRO A 82 -14.67 -12.40 14.88
C PRO A 82 -15.18 -13.81 15.21
N PRO A 83 -15.70 -14.07 16.42
CA PRO A 83 -16.30 -15.35 16.74
C PRO A 83 -17.56 -15.52 15.88
N GLY A 84 -17.44 -16.23 14.76
CA GLY A 84 -18.49 -16.48 13.80
C GLY A 84 -18.17 -17.74 12.99
N PRO A 85 -19.19 -18.46 12.48
CA PRO A 85 -18.99 -19.75 11.86
C PRO A 85 -18.49 -19.55 10.43
N TRP A 86 -17.17 -19.59 10.24
CA TRP A 86 -16.57 -19.92 8.96
C TRP A 86 -16.47 -21.45 8.85
#